data_AF-A0A1G7L9H5-F1
#
_entry.id   AF-A0A1G7L9H5-F1
#
_cell.length_a   1.000
_cell.length_b   1.000
_cell.length_c   1.000
_cell.angle_alpha   90.00
_cell.angle_beta   90.00
_cell.angle_gamma   90.00
#
_symmetry.space_group_name_H-M   'P 1'
#
loop_
_entity.id
_entity.type
_entity.pdbx_description
1 polymer ?
#
loop_
_entity_poly.entity_id
_entity_poly.type
_entity_poly.pdbx_seq_one_letter_code
_entity_poly.pdbx_strand_id
1 'polypeptide(L)'
;MNTFIIIITGIFGATLTFYFNEHLKQGPVRSSAMLSLVVGLFFHLFPELLNPFLTKNIPVVFIGGSFIGMVSFKAKGTYVILVIASIIFSCIYLHKSQFFNGYGGALGNSAFIALLTTMGISVLFFKRNRLTNRILLARRRIVKRRKTRNKRFF
;
A
#
# COMPACT_ATOMS: atom_id res chain seq x y z
N MET A 1 -8.44 -17.73 12.09
CA MET A 1 -7.71 -18.19 10.87
C MET A 1 -8.14 -17.43 9.62
N ASN A 2 -9.44 -17.36 9.31
CA ASN A 2 -9.95 -16.71 8.08
C ASN A 2 -9.52 -15.24 7.91
N THR A 3 -9.49 -14.46 9.00
CA THR A 3 -9.07 -13.06 9.00
C THR A 3 -7.66 -12.85 8.46
N PHE A 4 -6.72 -13.73 8.83
CA PHE A 4 -5.35 -13.67 8.34
C PHE A 4 -5.27 -13.95 6.84
N ILE A 5 -6.04 -14.91 6.34
CA ILE A 5 -6.13 -15.23 4.92
C ILE A 5 -6.64 -14.04 4.12
N ILE A 6 -7.64 -13.32 4.65
CA ILE A 6 -8.16 -12.08 4.04
C ILE A 6 -7.08 -11.00 3.95
N ILE A 7 -6.34 -10.75 5.03
CA ILE A 7 -5.27 -9.75 5.04
C ILE A 7 -4.16 -10.13 4.03
N ILE A 8 -3.75 -11.40 4.02
CA ILE A 8 -2.75 -11.90 3.06
C ILE A 8 -3.26 -11.74 1.62
N THR A 9 -4.53 -12.03 1.37
CA THR A 9 -5.15 -11.85 0.05
C THR A 9 -5.10 -10.39 -0.40
N GLY A 10 -5.41 -9.44 0.48
CA GLY A 10 -5.33 -8.01 0.18
C GLY A 10 -3.92 -7.57 -0.17
N ILE A 11 -2.92 -8.02 0.61
CA ILE A 11 -1.50 -7.75 0.36
C ILE A 11 -1.08 -8.35 -0.99
N PHE A 12 -1.50 -9.59 -1.27
CA PHE A 12 -1.16 -10.27 -2.52
C PHE A 12 -1.78 -9.55 -3.73
N GLY A 13 -3.05 -9.13 -3.63
CA GLY A 13 -3.71 -8.33 -4.66
C GLY A 13 -2.97 -7.02 -4.97
N ALA A 14 -2.57 -6.28 -3.92
CA ALA A 14 -1.85 -5.02 -4.11
C ALA A 14 -0.45 -5.22 -4.70
N THR A 15 0.33 -6.15 -4.14
CA THR A 15 1.72 -6.39 -4.56
C THR A 15 1.82 -6.99 -5.95
N LEU A 16 0.94 -7.94 -6.29
CA LEU A 16 0.92 -8.56 -7.61
C LEU A 16 0.44 -7.56 -8.68
N THR A 17 -0.58 -6.76 -8.38
CA THR A 17 -1.06 -5.73 -9.30
C THR A 17 0.01 -4.66 -9.55
N PHE A 18 0.71 -4.24 -8.49
CA PHE A 18 1.82 -3.30 -8.62
C PHE A 18 2.96 -3.88 -9.46
N TYR A 19 3.26 -5.18 -9.28
CA TYR A 19 4.27 -5.86 -10.08
C TYR A 19 3.89 -5.89 -11.57
N PHE A 20 2.68 -6.30 -11.92
CA PHE A 20 2.20 -6.31 -13.30
C PHE A 20 2.12 -4.90 -13.91
N ASN A 21 1.71 -3.92 -13.11
CA ASN A 21 1.61 -2.53 -13.52
C ASN A 21 3.00 -1.96 -13.88
N GLU A 22 3.95 -2.02 -12.95
CA GLU A 22 5.23 -1.31 -13.10
C GLU A 22 6.33 -2.15 -13.76
N HIS A 23 6.41 -3.47 -13.50
CA HIS A 23 7.45 -4.32 -14.08
C HIS A 23 7.07 -4.88 -15.45
N LEU A 24 5.81 -5.30 -15.62
CA LEU A 24 5.32 -5.87 -16.89
C LEU A 24 4.66 -4.84 -17.81
N LYS A 25 4.60 -3.57 -17.39
CA LYS A 25 4.09 -2.42 -18.18
C LYS A 25 2.70 -2.65 -18.78
N GLN A 26 1.87 -3.47 -18.14
CA GLN A 26 0.49 -3.71 -18.58
C GLN A 26 -0.40 -2.50 -18.32
N GLY A 27 0.06 -1.57 -17.47
CA GLY A 27 -0.69 -0.40 -17.03
C GLY A 27 -1.62 -0.74 -15.84
N PRO A 28 -2.04 0.28 -15.07
CA PRO A 28 -2.66 0.07 -13.77
C PRO A 28 -4.01 -0.63 -13.89
N VAL A 29 -4.86 -0.15 -14.81
CA VAL A 29 -6.22 -0.67 -14.99
C VAL A 29 -6.21 -2.10 -15.53
N ARG A 30 -5.39 -2.39 -16.56
CA ARG A 30 -5.32 -3.74 -17.15
C ARG A 30 -4.76 -4.76 -16.16
N SER A 31 -3.72 -4.39 -15.41
CA SER A 31 -3.14 -5.27 -14.38
C SER A 31 -4.19 -5.65 -13.33
N SER A 32 -4.91 -4.65 -12.82
CA SER A 32 -5.96 -4.87 -11.82
C SER A 32 -7.10 -5.73 -12.37
N ALA A 33 -7.62 -5.39 -13.56
CA ALA A 33 -8.74 -6.09 -14.17
C ALA A 33 -8.40 -7.54 -14.52
N MET A 34 -7.24 -7.77 -15.14
CA MET A 34 -6.81 -9.10 -15.56
C MET A 34 -6.61 -10.03 -14.35
N LEU A 35 -5.86 -9.60 -13.34
CA LEU A 35 -5.61 -10.42 -12.16
C LEU A 35 -6.90 -10.69 -11.37
N SER A 36 -7.75 -9.68 -11.20
CA SER A 36 -9.01 -9.84 -10.48
C SER A 36 -9.98 -10.76 -11.21
N LEU A 37 -9.99 -10.72 -12.55
CA LEU A 37 -10.79 -11.62 -13.37
C LEU A 37 -10.29 -13.07 -13.24
N VAL A 38 -8.98 -13.30 -13.26
CA VAL A 38 -8.39 -14.64 -13.06
C VAL A 38 -8.79 -15.20 -11.69
N VAL A 39 -8.65 -14.40 -10.62
CA VAL A 39 -9.03 -14.83 -9.27
C VAL A 39 -10.55 -15.06 -9.17
N GLY A 40 -11.36 -14.16 -9.72
CA GLY A 40 -12.82 -14.29 -9.73
C GLY A 40 -13.31 -15.54 -10.46
N LEU A 41 -12.76 -15.80 -11.65
CA LEU A 41 -13.08 -17.01 -12.43
C LEU A 41 -12.61 -18.27 -11.72
N PHE A 42 -11.43 -18.27 -11.10
CA PHE A 42 -10.93 -19.42 -10.37
C PHE A 42 -11.89 -19.84 -9.24
N PHE A 43 -12.32 -18.88 -8.40
CA PHE A 43 -13.27 -19.18 -7.31
C PHE A 43 -14.71 -19.44 -7.79
N HIS A 44 -15.06 -18.98 -8.99
CA HIS A 44 -16.34 -19.32 -9.61
C HIS A 44 -16.37 -20.76 -10.13
N LEU A 45 -15.27 -21.24 -10.73
CA LEU A 45 -15.15 -22.60 -11.27
C LEU A 45 -14.93 -23.65 -10.16
N PHE A 46 -14.29 -23.27 -9.05
CA PHE A 46 -13.98 -24.17 -7.93
C PHE A 46 -14.61 -23.68 -6.61
N PRO A 47 -15.95 -23.64 -6.50
CA PRO A 47 -16.64 -23.06 -5.33
C PRO A 47 -16.43 -23.86 -4.03
N GLU A 48 -16.22 -25.17 -4.14
CA GLU A 48 -16.09 -26.09 -2.99
C GLU A 48 -14.65 -26.22 -2.45
N LEU A 49 -13.68 -25.52 -3.05
CA LEU A 49 -12.26 -25.65 -2.68
C LEU A 49 -11.98 -25.14 -1.25
N LEU A 50 -12.71 -24.12 -0.80
CA LEU A 50 -12.52 -23.45 0.48
C LEU A 50 -13.84 -23.24 1.21
N ASN A 51 -13.73 -22.83 2.48
CA ASN A 51 -14.88 -22.43 3.29
C ASN A 51 -15.74 -21.38 2.53
N PRO A 52 -17.09 -21.49 2.55
CA PRO A 52 -17.98 -20.56 1.85
C PRO A 52 -17.70 -19.08 2.15
N PHE A 53 -17.28 -18.77 3.37
CA PHE A 53 -16.85 -17.43 3.75
C PHE A 53 -15.63 -16.96 2.95
N LEU A 54 -14.61 -17.81 2.81
CA LEU A 54 -13.38 -17.46 2.10
C LEU A 54 -13.62 -17.38 0.59
N THR A 55 -14.33 -18.35 0.01
CA THR A 55 -14.69 -18.36 -1.42
C THR A 55 -15.38 -17.08 -1.85
N LYS A 56 -16.28 -16.53 -1.02
CA LYS A 56 -16.96 -15.26 -1.30
C LYS A 56 -16.07 -14.03 -1.09
N ASN A 57 -15.26 -14.01 -0.04
CA ASN A 57 -14.51 -12.82 0.35
C ASN A 57 -13.17 -12.66 -0.37
N ILE A 58 -12.50 -13.74 -0.77
CA ILE A 58 -11.19 -13.68 -1.42
C ILE A 58 -11.23 -12.87 -2.72
N PRO A 59 -12.14 -13.12 -3.68
CA PRO A 59 -12.19 -12.32 -4.92
C PRO A 59 -12.45 -10.84 -4.65
N VAL A 60 -13.33 -10.55 -3.69
CA VAL A 60 -13.74 -9.19 -3.31
C VAL A 60 -12.60 -8.40 -2.66
N VAL A 61 -11.85 -9.06 -1.78
CA VAL A 61 -10.70 -8.45 -1.11
C VAL A 61 -9.52 -8.33 -2.08
N PHE A 62 -9.34 -9.29 -2.97
CA PHE A 62 -8.30 -9.24 -3.98
C PHE A 62 -8.48 -8.04 -4.92
N ILE A 63 -9.69 -7.82 -5.46
CA ILE A 63 -9.97 -6.65 -6.31
C ILE A 63 -9.87 -5.33 -5.53
N GLY A 64 -10.24 -5.32 -4.25
CA GLY A 64 -10.03 -4.13 -3.41
C GLY A 64 -8.56 -3.83 -3.15
N GLY A 65 -7.75 -4.86 -2.91
CA GLY A 65 -6.30 -4.75 -2.77
C GLY A 65 -5.60 -4.37 -4.07
N SER A 66 -6.06 -4.87 -5.22
CA SER A 66 -5.49 -4.53 -6.52
C SER A 66 -5.59 -3.02 -6.81
N PHE A 67 -6.63 -2.34 -6.31
CA PHE A 67 -6.73 -0.89 -6.44
C PHE A 67 -5.60 -0.14 -5.75
N ILE A 68 -5.11 -0.64 -4.61
CA ILE A 68 -3.93 -0.10 -3.92
C ILE A 68 -2.69 -0.32 -4.79
N GLY A 69 -2.60 -1.46 -5.47
CA GLY A 69 -1.51 -1.82 -6.38
C GLY A 69 -1.47 -1.02 -7.70
N MET A 70 -2.51 -0.25 -8.03
CA MET A 70 -2.53 0.60 -9.24
C MET A 70 -1.65 1.86 -9.13
N VAL A 71 -1.01 2.10 -7.97
CA VAL A 71 -0.07 3.22 -7.82
C VAL A 71 1.21 3.02 -8.63
N SER A 72 1.90 4.11 -8.93
CA SER A 72 3.18 4.08 -9.66
C SER A 72 4.39 4.30 -8.76
N PHE A 73 5.58 3.85 -9.21
CA PHE A 73 6.84 4.14 -8.50
C PHE A 73 7.08 5.64 -8.36
N LYS A 74 6.68 6.43 -9.37
CA LYS A 74 6.80 7.90 -9.37
C LYS A 74 6.02 8.55 -8.21
N ALA A 75 4.93 7.93 -7.77
CA ALA A 75 4.14 8.36 -6.63
C ALA A 75 4.73 7.92 -5.27
N LYS A 76 5.99 7.47 -5.20
CA LYS A 76 6.62 6.84 -4.02
C LYS A 76 5.98 5.51 -3.62
N GLY A 77 5.34 4.80 -4.55
CA GLY A 77 4.87 3.43 -4.33
C GLY A 77 6.05 2.53 -3.98
N THR A 78 6.19 2.17 -2.70
CA THR A 78 7.14 1.16 -2.22
C THR A 78 6.34 -0.03 -1.74
N TYR A 79 6.85 -1.25 -1.91
CA TYR A 79 6.20 -2.46 -1.39
C TYR A 79 5.81 -2.35 0.09
N VAL A 80 6.60 -1.66 0.92
CA VAL A 80 6.26 -1.40 2.33
C VAL A 80 4.98 -0.58 2.49
N ILE A 81 4.80 0.46 1.68
CA ILE A 81 3.60 1.31 1.69
C ILE A 81 2.38 0.50 1.21
N LEU A 82 2.55 -0.33 0.18
CA LEU A 82 1.47 -1.19 -0.32
C LEU A 82 1.02 -2.20 0.73
N VAL A 83 1.96 -2.84 1.42
CA VAL A 83 1.66 -3.80 2.48
C VAL A 83 0.89 -3.13 3.62
N ILE A 84 1.37 -1.99 4.12
CA ILE A 84 0.71 -1.24 5.21
C ILE A 84 -0.68 -0.78 4.78
N ALA A 85 -0.81 -0.19 3.59
CA ALA A 85 -2.10 0.24 3.05
C ALA A 85 -3.07 -0.94 2.89
N SER A 86 -2.59 -2.11 2.44
CA SER A 86 -3.41 -3.31 2.28
C SER A 86 -3.87 -3.89 3.62
N ILE A 87 -3.05 -3.81 4.66
CA ILE A 87 -3.45 -4.19 6.02
C ILE A 87 -4.56 -3.26 6.52
N ILE A 88 -4.39 -1.94 6.37
CA ILE A 88 -5.41 -0.95 6.77
C ILE A 88 -6.72 -1.19 6.00
N PHE A 89 -6.63 -1.37 4.67
CA PHE A 89 -7.78 -1.70 3.84
C PHE A 89 -8.49 -2.98 4.29
N SER A 90 -7.74 -4.04 4.58
CA SER A 90 -8.31 -5.31 5.02
C SER A 90 -8.98 -5.19 6.39
N CYS A 91 -8.39 -4.40 7.31
CA CYS A 91 -9.02 -4.07 8.58
C CYS A 91 -10.32 -3.30 8.38
N ILE A 92 -10.34 -2.30 7.49
CA ILE A 92 -11.56 -1.56 7.14
C ILE A 92 -12.59 -2.51 6.54
N TYR A 93 -12.17 -3.41 5.64
CA TYR A 93 -13.04 -4.40 5.00
C TYR A 93 -13.73 -5.33 6.00
N LEU A 94 -12.98 -5.86 6.96
CA LEU A 94 -13.48 -6.79 7.96
C LEU A 94 -14.44 -6.14 8.98
N HIS A 95 -14.29 -4.83 9.21
CA HIS A 95 -15.11 -4.07 10.17
C HIS A 95 -16.13 -3.15 9.49
N LYS A 96 -16.39 -3.30 8.18
CA LYS A 96 -17.43 -2.50 7.52
C LYS A 96 -18.78 -2.80 8.16
N SER A 97 -19.49 -1.76 8.58
CA SER A 97 -20.87 -1.92 9.00
C SER A 97 -21.76 -2.24 7.79
N GLN A 98 -22.93 -2.85 8.04
CA GLN A 98 -23.92 -3.14 7.00
C GLN A 98 -24.43 -1.88 6.27
N PHE A 99 -24.11 -0.68 6.77
CA PHE A 99 -24.44 0.60 6.15
C PHE A 99 -23.87 0.74 4.73
N PHE A 100 -22.76 0.08 4.42
CA PHE A 100 -22.16 0.12 3.09
C PHE A 100 -22.81 -0.86 2.09
N ASN A 101 -23.77 -1.69 2.52
CA ASN A 101 -24.48 -2.58 1.61
C ASN A 101 -25.39 -1.78 0.68
N GLY A 102 -25.27 -2.02 -0.63
CA GLY A 102 -26.06 -1.34 -1.67
C GLY A 102 -25.41 -0.08 -2.24
N TYR A 103 -24.34 0.44 -1.62
CA TYR A 103 -23.59 1.58 -2.17
C TYR A 103 -22.45 1.11 -3.08
N GLY A 104 -22.51 1.51 -4.36
CA GLY A 104 -21.42 1.31 -5.31
C GLY A 104 -20.15 2.03 -4.88
N GLY A 105 -18.98 1.46 -5.20
CA GLY A 105 -17.68 2.10 -4.95
C GLY A 105 -17.14 1.97 -3.51
N ALA A 106 -17.83 1.31 -2.58
CA ALA A 106 -17.38 1.16 -1.20
C ALA A 106 -16.01 0.46 -1.05
N LEU A 107 -15.65 -0.46 -1.95
CA LEU A 107 -14.33 -1.11 -1.98
C LEU A 107 -13.22 -0.15 -2.43
N GLY A 108 -13.43 0.55 -3.54
CA GLY A 108 -12.49 1.53 -4.07
C GLY A 108 -12.22 2.67 -3.08
N ASN A 109 -13.26 3.20 -2.44
CA ASN A 109 -13.12 4.25 -1.44
C ASN A 109 -12.32 3.78 -0.23
N SER A 110 -12.58 2.56 0.28
CA SER A 110 -11.79 2.02 1.39
C SER A 110 -10.32 1.82 1.03
N ALA A 111 -10.02 1.35 -0.18
CA ALA A 111 -8.66 1.19 -0.67
C ALA A 111 -7.96 2.55 -0.83
N PHE A 112 -8.66 3.54 -1.37
CA PHE A 112 -8.17 4.91 -1.55
C PHE A 112 -7.84 5.58 -0.22
N ILE A 113 -8.75 5.50 0.77
CA ILE A 113 -8.51 6.04 2.12
C ILE A 113 -7.28 5.38 2.74
N ALA A 114 -7.20 4.05 2.72
CA ALA A 114 -6.07 3.32 3.30
C ALA A 114 -4.73 3.69 2.67
N LEU A 115 -4.71 3.81 1.34
CA LEU A 115 -3.53 4.23 0.58
C LEU A 115 -3.14 5.68 0.90
N LEU A 116 -4.08 6.63 0.85
CA LEU A 116 -3.81 8.03 1.14
C LEU A 116 -3.30 8.24 2.57
N THR A 117 -3.93 7.59 3.56
CA THR A 117 -3.48 7.64 4.95
C THR A 117 -2.04 7.15 5.07
N THR A 118 -1.71 6.02 4.44
CA THR A 118 -0.35 5.45 4.48
C THR A 118 0.67 6.36 3.79
N MET A 119 0.32 6.90 2.62
CA MET A 119 1.19 7.82 1.87
C MET A 119 1.39 9.14 2.61
N GLY A 120 0.32 9.72 3.18
CA GLY A 120 0.37 10.94 3.96
C GLY A 120 1.28 10.80 5.18
N ILE A 121 1.12 9.72 5.93
CA ILE A 121 1.99 9.37 7.06
C ILE A 121 3.46 9.25 6.60
N SER A 122 3.71 8.49 5.54
CA SER A 122 5.04 8.31 4.96
C SER A 122 5.70 9.66 4.62
N VAL A 123 4.97 10.58 3.97
CA VAL A 123 5.49 11.91 3.62
C VAL A 123 5.89 12.71 4.87
N LEU A 124 5.10 12.67 5.95
CA LEU A 124 5.42 13.36 7.20
C LEU A 124 6.71 12.81 7.84
N PHE A 125 6.86 11.48 7.89
CA PHE A 125 8.06 10.84 8.44
C PHE A 125 9.32 11.11 7.59
N PHE A 126 9.23 11.04 6.26
CA PHE A 126 10.37 11.29 5.38
C PHE A 126 10.80 12.77 5.34
N LYS A 127 9.88 13.72 5.53
CA LYS A 127 10.21 15.16 5.60
C LYS A 127 11.04 15.48 6.85
N ARG A 128 10.75 14.82 7.99
CA ARG A 128 11.48 14.99 9.25
C ARG A 128 12.97 14.66 9.09
N ASN A 129 13.31 13.53 8.46
CA ASN A 129 14.70 13.10 8.29
C ASN A 129 15.55 14.05 7.43
N ARG A 130 14.99 14.69 6.39
CA ARG A 130 15.74 15.65 5.57
C ARG A 130 16.04 16.95 6.31
N LEU A 131 15.08 17.44 7.13
CA LEU A 131 15.28 18.64 7.94
C LEU A 131 16.35 18.39 9.01
N THR A 132 16.23 17.26 9.73
CA THR A 132 17.20 16.87 10.76
C THR A 132 18.60 16.67 10.19
N ASN A 133 18.74 16.03 9.03
CA ASN A 133 20.05 15.87 8.37
C ASN A 133 20.65 17.19 7.89
N ARG A 134 19.84 18.13 7.39
CA ARG A 134 20.33 19.48 7.04
C ARG A 134 20.79 20.26 8.27
N ILE A 135 20.06 20.17 9.39
CA ILE A 135 20.45 20.79 10.66
C ILE A 135 21.73 20.15 11.22
N LEU A 136 21.84 18.82 11.18
CA LEU A 136 23.04 18.07 11.59
C LEU A 136 24.26 18.42 10.73
N LEU A 137 24.10 18.49 9.40
CA LEU A 137 25.18 18.87 8.48
C LEU A 137 25.59 20.34 8.68
N ALA A 138 24.65 21.25 8.92
CA ALA A 138 24.94 22.64 9.25
C ALA A 138 25.71 22.75 10.58
N ARG A 139 25.29 22.04 11.63
CA ARG A 139 26.03 21.95 12.90
C ARG A 139 27.45 21.43 12.69
N ARG A 140 27.64 20.34 11.94
CA ARG A 140 28.98 19.79 11.65
C ARG A 140 29.88 20.79 10.90
N ARG A 141 29.33 21.56 9.94
CA ARG A 141 30.09 22.62 9.24
C ARG A 141 30.51 23.76 10.17
N ILE A 142 29.63 24.20 11.07
CA ILE A 142 29.91 25.28 12.02
C ILE A 142 30.99 24.86 13.02
N VAL A 143 30.88 23.64 13.59
CA VAL A 143 31.88 23.09 14.51
C VAL A 143 33.24 22.92 13.84
N LYS A 144 33.27 22.40 12.60
CA LYS A 144 34.52 22.26 11.83
C LYS A 144 35.19 23.62 11.59
N ARG A 145 34.43 24.65 11.19
CA ARG A 145 34.95 26.02 11.00
C ARG A 145 35.55 26.63 12.27
N ARG A 146 34.93 26.43 13.45
CA ARG A 146 35.50 26.89 14.74
C ARG A 146 36.85 26.22 15.03
N LYS A 147 36.97 24.91 14.80
CA LYS A 147 38.21 24.16 15.06
C LYS A 147 39.38 24.60 14.15
N THR A 148 39.10 24.97 12.90
CA THR A 148 40.13 25.50 11.98
C THR A 148 40.57 26.92 12.32
N ARG A 149 39.68 27.74 12.89
CA ARG A 149 40.00 29.13 13.29
C ARG A 149 40.93 29.17 14.52
N ASN A 150 40.71 28.31 15.51
CA ASN A 150 41.60 28.24 16.70
C ASN A 150 43.01 27.73 16.37
N LYS A 151 43.19 26.94 15.30
CA LYS A 151 44.52 26.46 14.87
C LYS A 151 45.37 27.50 14.12
N ARG A 152 44.80 28.65 13.75
CA ARG A 152 45.53 29.74 13.06
C ARG A 152 46.03 30.84 13.99
N PHE A 153 45.72 30.74 15.29
CA PHE A 153 46.10 31.70 16.33
C PHE A 153 47.14 31.13 17.32
N PHE A 154 47.68 29.94 17.02
CA PHE A 154 48.87 29.34 17.61
C PHE A 154 49.84 29.06 16.46
#